data_AF-A0A3L6JHD1-F1
#
_entry.id   AF-A0A3L6JHD1-F1
#
_cell.length_a   1.000
_cell.length_b   1.000
_cell.length_c   1.000
_cell.angle_alpha   90.00
_cell.angle_beta   90.00
_cell.angle_gamma   90.00
#
_symmetry.space_group_name_H-M   'P 1'
#
loop_
_entity.id
_entity.type
_entity.pdbx_description
1 polymer ?
#
loop_
_entity_poly.entity_id
_entity_poly.type
_entity_poly.pdbx_seq_one_letter_code
_entity_poly.pdbx_strand_id
1 'polypeptide(L)'
;MIFICRNCGKSTVDIDMVLDGECSCGCSHFQLVSEDRSELPIPLEDKESIRRDLHKWIDLNIDSMPPELVGNIRVLFEVEKDNLTS
;
A
#
# COMPACT_ATOMS: atom_id res chain seq x y z
N MET A 1 -1.89 5.25 14.78
CA MET A 1 -3.03 4.63 15.49
C MET A 1 -3.35 5.50 16.68
N ILE A 2 -4.58 5.98 16.82
CA ILE A 2 -5.01 6.81 17.96
C ILE A 2 -5.92 5.98 18.87
N PHE A 3 -5.56 5.94 20.14
CA PHE A 3 -6.29 5.27 21.20
C PHE A 3 -6.91 6.32 22.14
N ILE A 4 -8.10 6.05 22.69
CA ILE A 4 -8.76 6.90 23.69
C ILE A 4 -8.99 6.08 24.95
N CYS A 5 -8.60 6.62 26.10
CA CYS A 5 -8.91 6.02 27.40
C CYS A 5 -10.42 6.04 27.65
N ARG A 6 -11.01 4.89 27.98
CA ARG A 6 -12.46 4.78 28.23
C ARG A 6 -12.94 5.49 29.49
N ASN A 7 -12.04 5.77 30.43
CA ASN A 7 -12.39 6.41 31.69
C ASN A 7 -12.29 7.93 31.64
N CYS A 8 -11.20 8.48 31.11
CA CYS A 8 -10.97 9.94 31.09
C CYS A 8 -11.16 10.59 29.72
N GLY A 9 -11.36 9.82 28.66
CA GLY A 9 -11.56 10.33 27.30
C GLY A 9 -10.31 10.95 26.67
N LYS A 10 -9.16 10.93 27.33
CA LYS A 10 -7.90 11.43 26.76
C LYS A 10 -7.42 10.50 25.64
N SER A 11 -7.03 11.09 24.51
CA SER A 11 -6.38 10.36 23.42
C SER A 11 -4.88 10.19 23.67
N THR A 12 -4.33 9.08 23.19
CA THR A 12 -2.90 8.79 23.14
C THR A 12 -2.56 8.08 21.84
N VAL A 13 -1.33 8.27 21.37
CA VAL A 13 -0.75 7.55 20.22
C VAL A 13 0.39 6.63 20.64
N ASP A 14 0.73 6.66 21.93
CA ASP A 14 1.78 5.85 22.54
C ASP A 14 1.25 4.45 22.80
N ILE A 15 1.80 3.45 22.08
CA ILE A 15 1.36 2.07 22.17
C ILE A 15 1.85 1.39 23.45
N ASP A 16 3.02 1.78 23.97
CA ASP A 16 3.57 1.20 25.20
C ASP A 16 2.68 1.60 26.37
N MET A 17 2.26 2.87 26.44
CA MET A 17 1.29 3.36 27.42
C MET A 17 -0.07 2.63 27.37
N VAL A 18 -0.50 2.20 26.19
CA VAL A 18 -1.75 1.44 25.99
C VAL A 18 -1.59 -0.01 26.44
N LEU A 19 -0.46 -0.64 26.14
CA LEU A 19 -0.15 -2.03 26.50
C LEU A 19 0.13 -2.18 28.01
N ASP A 20 0.81 -1.20 28.60
CA ASP A 20 1.13 -1.17 30.02
C ASP A 20 -0.04 -0.66 30.89
N GLY A 21 -1.06 -0.09 30.25
CA GLY A 21 -2.29 0.34 30.94
C GLY A 21 -2.11 1.60 31.81
N GLU A 22 -1.07 2.38 31.57
CA GLU A 22 -0.68 3.55 32.39
C GLU A 22 -1.35 4.84 31.92
N CYS A 23 -2.68 4.86 31.80
CA CYS A 23 -3.34 6.14 31.65
C CYS A 23 -3.12 7.00 32.91
N SER A 24 -2.92 8.31 32.76
CA SER A 24 -2.86 9.27 33.89
C SER A 24 -4.01 9.20 34.90
N CYS A 25 -5.11 8.51 34.56
CA CYS A 25 -6.25 8.26 35.43
C CYS A 25 -6.29 6.85 36.07
N GLY A 26 -5.23 6.04 35.89
CA GLY A 26 -5.13 4.65 36.39
C GLY A 26 -5.95 3.62 35.61
N CYS A 27 -6.45 3.97 34.43
CA CYS A 27 -7.26 3.08 33.60
C CYS A 27 -6.40 2.36 32.55
N SER A 28 -6.51 1.04 32.50
CA SER A 28 -5.85 0.17 31.51
C SER A 28 -6.69 -0.09 30.26
N HIS A 29 -7.89 0.49 30.17
CA HIS A 29 -8.83 0.21 29.08
C HIS A 29 -8.83 1.34 28.06
N PHE A 30 -8.20 1.09 26.93
CA PHE A 30 -8.17 2.00 25.78
C PHE A 30 -9.05 1.46 24.64
N GLN A 31 -9.66 2.38 23.91
CA GLN A 31 -10.39 2.10 22.67
C GLN A 31 -9.58 2.64 21.51
N LEU A 32 -9.32 1.83 20.49
CA LEU A 32 -8.78 2.31 19.22
C LEU A 32 -9.88 3.11 18.50
N VAL A 33 -9.59 4.37 18.17
CA VAL A 33 -10.58 5.32 17.62
C VAL A 33 -10.21 5.76 16.21
N SER A 34 -8.92 5.69 15.87
CA SER A 34 -8.50 5.66 14.47
C SER A 34 -7.33 4.70 14.30
N GLU A 35 -7.60 3.58 13.64
CA GLU A 35 -6.61 3.03 12.72
C GLU A 35 -6.78 3.87 11.46
N ASP A 36 -5.73 4.55 11.03
CA ASP A 36 -5.78 5.29 9.76
C ASP A 36 -5.85 4.26 8.62
N ARG A 37 -7.06 3.74 8.39
CA ARG A 37 -7.41 2.80 7.32
C ARG A 37 -7.84 3.55 6.05
N SER A 38 -7.64 4.87 6.03
CA SER A 38 -8.28 5.77 5.07
C SER A 38 -7.52 5.91 3.76
N GLU A 39 -6.22 5.62 3.75
CA GLU A 39 -5.46 5.73 2.51
C GLU A 39 -5.66 4.45 1.71
N LEU A 40 -6.71 4.44 0.89
CA LEU A 40 -6.68 3.68 -0.35
C LEU A 40 -5.29 3.91 -0.97
N PRO A 41 -4.58 2.84 -1.40
CA PRO A 41 -3.26 3.00 -1.98
C PRO A 41 -3.31 4.11 -3.02
N ILE A 42 -2.40 5.07 -2.90
CA ILE A 42 -2.33 6.21 -3.82
C ILE A 42 -2.36 5.61 -5.23
N PRO A 43 -3.28 6.07 -6.11
CA PRO A 43 -3.31 5.62 -7.49
C PRO A 43 -1.90 5.77 -8.08
N LEU A 44 -1.38 4.69 -8.66
CA LEU A 44 -0.09 4.75 -9.32
C LEU A 44 -0.16 5.80 -10.44
N GLU A 45 0.89 6.61 -10.56
CA GLU A 45 1.07 7.42 -11.75
C GLU A 45 1.05 6.53 -12.99
N ASP A 46 0.58 7.05 -14.13
CA ASP A 46 0.40 6.28 -15.36
C ASP A 46 1.67 5.50 -15.74
N LYS A 47 2.85 6.11 -15.57
CA LYS A 47 4.15 5.47 -15.82
C LYS A 47 4.38 4.23 -14.96
N GLU A 48 4.00 4.31 -13.69
CA GLU A 48 4.15 3.22 -12.72
C GLU A 48 3.11 2.12 -12.97
N SER A 49 1.89 2.48 -13.37
CA SER A 49 0.88 1.49 -13.78
C SER A 49 1.35 0.72 -15.01
N ILE A 50 1.83 1.41 -16.05
CA ILE A 50 2.35 0.78 -17.27
C ILE A 50 3.50 -0.18 -16.94
N ARG A 51 4.43 0.23 -16.06
CA ARG A 51 5.54 -0.63 -15.63
C ARG A 51 5.05 -1.89 -14.93
N ARG A 52 4.13 -1.75 -13.96
CA ARG A 52 3.55 -2.88 -13.22
C ARG A 52 2.85 -3.86 -14.16
N ASP A 53 2.04 -3.33 -15.06
CA ASP A 53 1.23 -4.14 -15.97
C ASP A 53 2.12 -4.88 -16.97
N LEU A 54 3.21 -4.26 -17.41
CA LEU A 54 4.23 -4.91 -18.23
C LEU A 54 4.93 -6.06 -17.49
N HIS A 55 5.38 -5.85 -16.25
CA HIS A 55 6.03 -6.90 -15.46
C HIS A 55 5.11 -8.11 -15.34
N LYS A 56 3.84 -7.88 -14.98
CA LYS A 56 2.82 -8.92 -14.93
C LYS A 56 2.66 -9.66 -16.26
N TRP A 57 2.63 -8.93 -17.37
CA TRP A 57 2.51 -9.53 -18.68
C TRP A 57 3.71 -10.42 -19.00
N ILE A 58 4.94 -9.95 -18.71
CA ILE A 58 6.16 -10.73 -18.92
C ILE A 58 6.12 -12.02 -18.10
N ASP A 59 5.81 -11.93 -16.81
CA ASP A 59 5.75 -13.08 -15.91
C ASP A 59 4.75 -14.13 -16.43
N LEU A 60 3.53 -13.70 -16.80
CA LEU A 60 2.51 -14.60 -17.34
C LEU A 60 2.93 -15.31 -18.63
N ASN A 61 3.65 -14.62 -19.51
CA ASN A 61 4.08 -15.19 -20.79
C ASN A 61 5.32 -16.08 -20.64
N ILE A 62 6.25 -15.75 -19.74
CA ILE A 62 7.42 -16.58 -19.46
C ILE A 62 7.01 -17.83 -18.68
N ASP A 63 6.19 -17.69 -17.64
CA ASP A 63 5.77 -18.81 -16.78
C ASP A 63 4.91 -19.84 -17.53
N SER A 64 4.23 -19.42 -18.60
CA SER A 64 3.46 -20.32 -19.46
C SER A 64 4.29 -21.04 -20.53
N MET A 65 5.57 -20.70 -20.68
CA MET A 65 6.46 -21.32 -21.68
C MET A 65 7.43 -22.32 -21.03
N PRO A 66 7.56 -23.54 -21.59
CA PRO A 66 8.62 -24.46 -21.21
C PRO A 66 10.01 -23.80 -21.41
N PRO A 67 10.95 -23.94 -20.45
CA PRO A 67 12.26 -23.28 -20.50
C PRO A 67 13.07 -23.58 -21.78
N GLU A 68 12.88 -24.77 -22.34
CA GLU A 68 13.50 -25.25 -23.57
C GLU A 68 13.03 -24.54 -24.85
N LEU A 69 11.93 -23.78 -24.79
CA LEU A 69 11.38 -23.02 -25.92
C LEU A 69 11.72 -21.53 -25.86
N VAL A 70 12.29 -21.04 -24.76
CA VAL A 70 12.62 -19.61 -24.57
C VAL A 70 14.05 -19.35 -25.04
N GLY A 71 14.21 -19.07 -26.34
CA GLY A 71 15.52 -18.72 -26.93
C GLY A 71 15.82 -17.21 -26.91
N ASN A 72 14.85 -16.39 -27.32
CA ASN A 72 14.96 -14.93 -27.32
C ASN A 72 13.56 -14.32 -27.17
N ILE A 73 13.41 -13.36 -26.26
CA ILE A 73 12.20 -12.55 -26.11
C ILE A 73 12.54 -11.12 -26.51
N ARG A 74 11.82 -10.58 -27.49
CA ARG A 74 11.92 -9.18 -27.91
C ARG A 74 10.61 -8.47 -27.60
N VAL A 75 10.69 -7.41 -26.81
CA VAL A 75 9.57 -6.52 -26.53
C VAL A 75 9.88 -5.14 -27.10
N LEU A 76 8.95 -4.59 -27.89
CA LEU A 76 9.06 -3.25 -28.47
C LEU A 76 8.04 -2.33 -27.80
N PHE A 77 8.49 -1.19 -27.30
CA PHE A 77 7.64 -0.15 -26.74
C PHE A 77 7.65 1.05 -27.66
N GLU A 78 6.46 1.46 -28.09
CA GLU A 78 6.27 2.67 -28.86
C GLU A 78 5.39 3.61 -28.03
N VAL A 79 5.88 4.82 -27.79
CA VAL A 79 5.14 5.86 -27.06
C VAL A 79 4.73 6.89 -28.09
N GLU A 80 3.47 6.85 -28.51
CA GLU A 80 2.88 7.91 -29.30
C GLU A 80 2.50 9.07 -28.37
N LYS A 81 3.06 10.25 -28.64
CA LYS A 81 2.59 11.49 -28.03
C LYS A 81 1.34 11.93 -28.80
N ASP A 82 0.17 11.80 -28.18
CA ASP A 82 -0.99 12.56 -28.61
C ASP A 82 -0.71 14.05 -28.37
N ASN A 83 -0.39 14.77 -29.44
CA ASN A 83 -0.18 16.24 -29.40
C ASN A 83 -1.49 17.03 -29.21
N LEU A 84 -2.49 16.47 -28.53
CA LEU A 84 -3.83 17.06 -28.44
C LEU A 84 -4.00 18.14 -27.35
N THR A 85 -2.96 18.48 -26.60
CA THR A 85 -2.99 19.68 -25.73
C THR A 85 -1.59 20.32 -25.64
N SER A 86 -1.38 21.39 -26.42
CA SER A 86 -0.44 22.47 -26.09
C SER A 86 -1.20 23.62 -25.46
#